data_AF-A0A0M6Y2I7-F1
#
_entry.id   AF-A0A0M6Y2I7-F1
#
_cell.length_a   1.000
_cell.length_b   1.000
_cell.length_c   1.000
_cell.angle_alpha   90.00
_cell.angle_beta   90.00
_cell.angle_gamma   90.00
#
_symmetry.space_group_name_H-M   'P 1'
#
loop_
_entity.id
_entity.type
_entity.pdbx_description
1 polymer ?
#
loop_
_entity_poly.entity_id
_entity_poly.type
_entity_poly.pdbx_seq_one_letter_code
_entity_poly.pdbx_strand_id
1 'polypeptide(L)'
;MVLQNENHQPVVRNGAGEEFTLFSATNDPQSAKWWPDTSFLVHALSDGDFSTLRGAIQLMDDEHEPVFLTGPGSVTNELYARLEHLGYMRTTEKPLPEDMQGHLIERGLTDYGKEHIADFVIAQRIQMEELDGNRETLEDFCTKFDNLREHHTGFPLEALHTFRMFFSDPRYDFDLDQSSNYLFRLYKMFGIVEISDEGVARASRFGSMNVPFLFDLLLNERGATVRH
;
A
#
# COMPACT_ATOMS: atom_id res chain seq x y z
N MET A 1 17.43 -15.36 30.34
CA MET A 1 17.44 -16.32 29.21
C MET A 1 16.73 -15.63 28.07
N VAL A 2 17.49 -15.12 27.11
CA VAL A 2 16.92 -14.46 25.92
C VAL A 2 16.57 -15.58 24.95
N LEU A 3 15.28 -15.84 24.76
CA LEU A 3 14.82 -16.72 23.69
C LEU A 3 15.15 -16.01 22.37
N GLN A 4 16.07 -16.59 21.62
CA GLN A 4 16.33 -16.24 20.25
C GLN A 4 15.04 -16.47 19.46
N ASN A 5 14.43 -15.39 18.96
CA ASN A 5 13.41 -15.51 17.92
C ASN A 5 14.12 -16.08 16.68
N GLU A 6 13.90 -17.36 16.40
CA GLU A 6 14.16 -17.92 15.09
C GLU A 6 13.27 -17.17 14.10
N ASN A 7 13.88 -16.33 13.26
CA ASN A 7 13.26 -15.70 12.09
C ASN A 7 12.72 -16.79 11.15
N HIS A 8 11.55 -17.35 11.46
CA HIS A 8 10.80 -18.16 10.51
C HIS A 8 10.22 -17.22 9.47
N GLN A 9 10.93 -17.09 8.36
CA GLN A 9 10.44 -16.36 7.19
C GLN A 9 9.24 -17.14 6.64
N PRO A 10 8.05 -16.53 6.51
CA PRO A 10 6.91 -17.23 5.96
C PRO A 10 7.18 -17.59 4.50
N VAL A 11 7.05 -18.89 4.18
CA VAL A 11 7.03 -19.40 2.81
C VAL A 11 5.58 -19.42 2.36
N VAL A 12 5.28 -18.72 1.27
CA VAL A 12 3.95 -18.64 0.64
C VAL A 12 4.00 -19.15 -0.78
N ARG A 13 2.84 -19.51 -1.35
CA ARG A 13 2.73 -20.01 -2.72
C ARG A 13 1.88 -19.10 -3.61
N ASN A 14 2.31 -18.82 -4.84
CA ASN A 14 1.49 -18.10 -5.82
C ASN A 14 0.46 -19.02 -6.50
N GLY A 15 -0.37 -18.47 -7.39
CA GLY A 15 -1.36 -19.24 -8.16
C GLY A 15 -0.78 -20.29 -9.11
N ALA A 16 0.52 -20.24 -9.40
CA ALA A 16 1.25 -21.27 -10.16
C ALA A 16 1.87 -22.36 -9.27
N GLY A 17 1.77 -22.24 -7.95
CA GLY A 17 2.33 -23.17 -6.98
C GLY A 17 3.83 -22.97 -6.68
N GLU A 18 4.42 -21.87 -7.16
CA GLU A 18 5.81 -21.51 -6.88
C GLU A 18 5.95 -20.99 -5.45
N GLU A 19 7.02 -21.38 -4.76
CA GLU A 19 7.29 -20.97 -3.39
C GLU A 19 8.05 -19.64 -3.34
N PHE A 20 7.57 -18.71 -2.53
CA PHE A 20 8.19 -17.42 -2.27
C PHE A 20 8.46 -17.29 -0.77
N THR A 21 9.65 -16.82 -0.45
CA THR A 21 9.99 -16.43 0.90
C THR A 21 9.69 -14.94 1.07
N LEU A 22 8.79 -14.61 1.99
CA LEU A 22 8.52 -13.23 2.34
C LEU A 22 9.58 -12.74 3.31
N PHE A 23 10.51 -11.97 2.77
CA PHE A 23 11.41 -11.18 3.58
C PHE A 23 10.68 -9.92 3.98
N SER A 24 10.54 -9.70 5.29
CA SER A 24 10.12 -8.42 5.81
C SER A 24 11.23 -7.78 6.64
N ALA A 25 11.53 -6.51 6.33
CA ALA A 25 12.53 -5.73 7.05
C ALA A 25 12.09 -5.39 8.50
N THR A 26 10.82 -5.64 8.84
CA THR A 26 10.21 -5.31 10.12
C THR A 26 9.04 -6.25 10.42
N ASN A 27 8.80 -6.52 11.70
CA ASN A 27 7.59 -7.23 12.15
C ASN A 27 6.44 -6.28 12.45
N ASP A 28 6.67 -4.96 12.34
CA ASP A 28 5.66 -3.95 12.51
C ASP A 28 4.92 -3.71 11.17
N PRO A 29 3.67 -4.18 11.01
CA PRO A 29 2.91 -3.97 9.77
C PRO A 29 2.52 -2.50 9.55
N GLN A 30 2.70 -1.64 10.57
CA GLN A 30 2.47 -0.20 10.52
C GLN A 30 3.71 0.62 10.12
N SER A 31 4.82 -0.05 9.85
CA SER A 31 6.03 0.62 9.39
C SER A 31 6.00 0.82 7.88
N ALA A 32 6.45 1.99 7.41
CA ALA A 32 6.69 2.23 5.98
C ALA A 32 7.66 1.20 5.37
N LYS A 33 8.52 0.57 6.16
CA LYS A 33 9.45 -0.48 5.71
C LYS A 33 8.75 -1.78 5.28
N TRP A 34 7.46 -1.92 5.58
CA TRP A 34 6.63 -3.03 5.12
C TRP A 34 6.10 -2.84 3.69
N TRP A 35 6.28 -1.63 3.15
CA TRP A 35 5.82 -1.24 1.82
C TRP A 35 6.49 -2.01 0.66
N PRO A 36 7.83 -2.16 0.59
CA PRO A 36 8.50 -2.83 -0.53
C PRO A 36 8.00 -4.26 -0.74
N ASP A 37 7.76 -4.96 0.36
CA ASP A 37 7.22 -6.32 0.37
C ASP A 37 5.79 -6.38 -0.19
N THR A 38 4.97 -5.38 0.15
CA THR A 38 3.58 -5.28 -0.32
C THR A 38 3.54 -5.03 -1.82
N SER A 39 4.39 -4.12 -2.33
CA SER A 39 4.56 -3.90 -3.77
C SER A 39 5.07 -5.15 -4.48
N PHE A 40 6.04 -5.86 -3.88
CA PHE A 40 6.55 -7.12 -4.41
C PHE A 40 5.47 -8.21 -4.48
N LEU A 41 4.60 -8.32 -3.48
CA LEU A 41 3.49 -9.28 -3.48
C LEU A 41 2.50 -9.03 -4.63
N VAL A 42 2.22 -7.77 -4.97
CA VAL A 42 1.38 -7.43 -6.13
C VAL A 42 2.04 -7.92 -7.42
N HIS A 43 3.36 -7.75 -7.55
CA HIS A 43 4.13 -8.21 -8.70
C HIS A 43 4.26 -9.74 -8.78
N ALA A 44 4.31 -10.42 -7.63
CA ALA A 44 4.41 -11.87 -7.53
C ALA A 44 3.08 -12.61 -7.79
N LEU A 45 1.96 -11.88 -7.96
CA LEU A 45 0.71 -12.48 -8.38
C LEU A 45 0.87 -13.11 -9.77
N SER A 46 0.24 -14.27 -9.97
CA SER A 46 0.11 -14.82 -11.32
C SER A 46 -0.73 -13.86 -12.19
N ASP A 47 -0.54 -13.88 -13.51
CA ASP A 47 -1.36 -13.09 -14.43
C ASP A 47 -2.87 -13.38 -14.26
N GLY A 48 -3.22 -14.62 -13.93
CA GLY A 48 -4.59 -15.04 -13.62
C GLY A 48 -5.13 -14.42 -12.33
N ASP A 49 -4.36 -14.44 -11.25
CA ASP A 49 -4.74 -13.84 -9.96
C ASP A 49 -4.87 -12.31 -10.09
N PHE A 50 -3.92 -11.68 -10.80
CA PHE A 50 -3.95 -10.25 -11.05
C PHE A 50 -5.16 -9.87 -11.92
N SER A 51 -5.43 -10.61 -12.99
CA SER A 51 -6.60 -10.40 -13.85
C SER A 51 -7.90 -10.55 -13.06
N THR A 52 -7.97 -11.53 -12.16
CA THR A 52 -9.12 -11.76 -11.28
C THR A 52 -9.31 -10.59 -10.31
N LEU A 53 -8.24 -10.14 -9.65
CA LEU A 53 -8.26 -8.97 -8.77
C LEU A 53 -8.73 -7.72 -9.52
N ARG A 54 -8.17 -7.46 -10.71
CA ARG A 54 -8.56 -6.32 -11.53
C ARG A 54 -10.02 -6.41 -12.00
N GLY A 55 -10.45 -7.60 -12.43
CA GLY A 55 -11.83 -7.85 -12.83
C GLY A 55 -12.80 -7.62 -11.68
N ALA A 56 -12.47 -8.10 -10.48
CA ALA A 56 -13.26 -7.86 -9.27
C ALA A 56 -13.35 -6.37 -8.94
N ILE A 57 -12.24 -5.63 -9.04
CA ILE A 57 -12.21 -4.18 -8.85
C ILE A 57 -13.07 -3.45 -9.90
N GLN A 58 -13.05 -3.89 -11.16
CA GLN A 58 -13.81 -3.25 -12.25
C GLN A 58 -15.30 -3.56 -12.23
N LEU A 59 -15.69 -4.70 -11.66
CA LEU A 59 -17.08 -5.14 -11.55
C LEU A 59 -17.76 -4.61 -10.27
N MET A 60 -17.05 -3.82 -9.45
CA MET A 60 -17.66 -3.14 -8.30
C MET A 60 -18.77 -2.20 -8.78
N ASP A 61 -20.00 -2.55 -8.47
CA ASP A 61 -21.15 -1.67 -8.54
C ASP A 61 -21.87 -1.64 -7.18
N ASP A 62 -22.79 -0.69 -6.99
CA ASP A 62 -23.53 -0.54 -5.73
C ASP A 62 -24.40 -1.76 -5.38
N GLU A 63 -24.60 -2.70 -6.31
CA GLU A 63 -25.44 -3.89 -6.14
C GLU A 63 -24.63 -5.17 -5.86
N HIS A 64 -23.35 -5.23 -6.22
CA HIS A 64 -22.50 -6.42 -6.09
C HIS A 64 -21.12 -6.06 -5.51
N GLU A 65 -20.93 -6.35 -4.22
CA GLU A 65 -19.62 -6.26 -3.59
C GLU A 65 -18.79 -7.52 -3.86
N PRO A 66 -17.59 -7.42 -4.46
CA PRO A 66 -16.73 -8.57 -4.66
C PRO A 66 -16.24 -9.09 -3.31
N VAL A 67 -16.31 -10.41 -3.16
CA VAL A 67 -15.78 -11.13 -2.01
C VAL A 67 -14.57 -11.94 -2.45
N PHE A 68 -13.51 -11.87 -1.65
CA PHE A 68 -12.23 -12.47 -1.93
C PHE A 68 -12.00 -13.66 -1.00
N LEU A 69 -11.93 -14.86 -1.58
CA LEU A 69 -11.69 -16.10 -0.86
C LEU A 69 -10.28 -16.60 -1.15
N THR A 70 -9.45 -16.70 -0.13
CA THR A 70 -8.06 -17.15 -0.27
C THR A 70 -7.70 -18.22 0.75
N GLY A 71 -6.85 -19.17 0.35
CA GLY A 71 -6.25 -20.13 1.29
C GLY A 71 -5.20 -19.46 2.19
N PRO A 72 -5.10 -19.80 3.49
CA PRO A 72 -4.22 -19.11 4.44
C PRO A 72 -2.73 -19.01 4.07
N GLY A 73 -2.20 -19.95 3.27
CA GLY A 73 -0.79 -19.99 2.87
C GLY A 73 -0.47 -19.41 1.49
N SER A 74 -1.42 -18.74 0.82
CA SER A 74 -1.19 -18.19 -0.52
C SER A 74 -0.59 -16.78 -0.49
N VAL A 75 0.17 -16.44 -1.53
CA VAL A 75 0.65 -15.07 -1.81
C VAL A 75 -0.54 -14.09 -1.84
N THR A 76 -1.65 -14.51 -2.44
CA THR A 76 -2.88 -13.70 -2.50
C THR A 76 -3.47 -13.42 -1.12
N ASN A 77 -3.47 -14.40 -0.21
CA ASN A 77 -3.94 -14.20 1.17
C ASN A 77 -3.04 -13.23 1.93
N GLU A 78 -1.72 -13.39 1.80
CA GLU A 78 -0.76 -12.46 2.39
C GLU A 78 -1.03 -11.04 1.88
N LEU A 79 -1.11 -10.86 0.55
CA LEU A 79 -1.40 -9.56 -0.05
C LEU A 79 -2.69 -8.96 0.53
N TYR A 80 -3.77 -9.72 0.60
CA TYR A 80 -5.04 -9.19 1.14
C TYR A 80 -4.98 -8.88 2.62
N ALA A 81 -4.22 -9.63 3.42
CA ALA A 81 -3.93 -9.26 4.80
C ALA A 81 -3.19 -7.91 4.87
N ARG A 82 -2.30 -7.64 3.91
CA ARG A 82 -1.61 -6.34 3.81
C ARG A 82 -2.54 -5.19 3.43
N LEU A 83 -3.43 -5.43 2.48
CA LEU A 83 -4.44 -4.45 2.09
C LEU A 83 -5.44 -4.17 3.22
N GLU A 84 -5.71 -5.15 4.08
CA GLU A 84 -6.47 -4.96 5.32
C GLU A 84 -5.74 -4.03 6.30
N HIS A 85 -4.42 -4.17 6.44
CA HIS A 85 -3.59 -3.24 7.22
C HIS A 85 -3.45 -1.83 6.63
N LEU A 86 -3.72 -1.66 5.33
CA LEU A 86 -3.83 -0.34 4.67
C LEU A 86 -5.26 0.22 4.75
N GLY A 87 -6.21 -0.53 5.31
CA GLY A 87 -7.60 -0.12 5.44
C GLY A 87 -8.42 -0.29 4.15
N TYR A 88 -7.90 -0.97 3.12
CA TYR A 88 -8.65 -1.24 1.88
C TYR A 88 -9.56 -2.46 1.99
N MET A 89 -9.18 -3.43 2.83
CA MET A 89 -9.92 -4.67 3.00
C MET A 89 -10.29 -4.87 4.46
N ARG A 90 -11.27 -5.74 4.69
CA ARG A 90 -11.60 -6.26 6.02
C ARG A 90 -12.00 -7.73 5.89
N THR A 91 -11.62 -8.51 6.89
CA THR A 91 -12.20 -9.85 7.08
C THR A 91 -13.72 -9.73 7.24
N THR A 92 -14.49 -10.54 6.52
CA THR A 92 -15.95 -10.48 6.60
C THR A 92 -16.45 -11.08 7.92
N GLU A 93 -17.52 -10.51 8.48
CA GLU A 93 -18.10 -11.02 9.73
C GLU A 93 -19.00 -12.25 9.50
N LYS A 94 -19.35 -12.53 8.25
CA LYS A 94 -20.22 -13.66 7.91
C LYS A 94 -19.40 -14.95 8.00
N PRO A 95 -19.79 -15.90 8.85
CA PRO A 95 -19.08 -17.16 8.93
C PRO A 95 -19.21 -17.90 7.60
N LEU A 96 -18.08 -18.37 7.09
CA LEU A 96 -18.03 -19.29 5.97
C LEU A 96 -18.83 -20.58 6.29
N PRO A 97 -19.31 -21.29 5.26
CA PRO A 97 -19.84 -22.64 5.41
C PRO A 97 -18.91 -23.51 6.27
N GLU A 98 -19.46 -24.37 7.15
CA GLU A 98 -18.69 -25.15 8.13
C GLU A 98 -17.55 -25.97 7.50
N ASP A 99 -17.77 -26.49 6.28
CA ASP A 99 -16.80 -27.27 5.50
C ASP A 99 -15.64 -26.42 4.94
N MET A 100 -15.77 -25.10 4.93
CA MET A 100 -14.75 -24.15 4.47
C MET A 100 -14.05 -23.42 5.62
N GLN A 101 -14.57 -23.51 6.85
CA GLN A 101 -13.97 -22.88 8.02
C GLN A 101 -12.57 -23.43 8.30
N GLY A 102 -11.60 -22.54 8.47
CA GLY A 102 -10.19 -22.90 8.67
C GLY A 102 -9.43 -23.26 7.38
N HIS A 103 -10.13 -23.42 6.26
CA HIS A 103 -9.52 -23.68 4.95
C HIS A 103 -9.41 -22.44 4.07
N LEU A 104 -10.35 -21.50 4.23
CA LEU A 104 -10.41 -20.25 3.48
C LEU A 104 -10.54 -19.07 4.43
N ILE A 105 -10.04 -17.93 3.99
CA ILE A 105 -10.23 -16.63 4.62
C ILE A 105 -11.02 -15.77 3.64
N GLU A 106 -12.11 -15.19 4.12
CA GLU A 106 -12.98 -14.31 3.36
C GLU A 106 -12.71 -12.85 3.71
N ARG A 107 -12.42 -12.04 2.68
CA ARG A 107 -12.26 -10.59 2.82
C ARG A 107 -13.17 -9.85 1.84
N GLY A 108 -13.64 -8.69 2.26
CA GLY A 108 -14.34 -7.72 1.41
C GLY A 108 -13.59 -6.40 1.38
N LEU A 109 -13.92 -5.55 0.41
CA LEU A 109 -13.40 -4.17 0.36
C LEU A 109 -14.13 -3.29 1.37
N THR A 110 -13.39 -2.36 1.98
CA THR A 110 -13.96 -1.22 2.70
C THR A 110 -14.39 -0.15 1.68
N ASP A 111 -15.14 0.86 2.10
CA ASP A 111 -15.48 1.96 1.19
C ASP A 111 -14.24 2.74 0.76
N TYR A 112 -13.26 2.90 1.66
CA TYR A 112 -11.94 3.42 1.33
C TYR A 112 -11.21 2.56 0.27
N GLY A 113 -11.29 1.24 0.42
CA GLY A 113 -10.77 0.27 -0.54
C GLY A 113 -11.42 0.43 -1.91
N LYS A 114 -12.75 0.49 -1.98
CA LYS A 114 -13.48 0.68 -3.23
C LYS A 114 -13.03 1.94 -3.98
N GLU A 115 -12.78 3.02 -3.25
CA GLU A 115 -12.35 4.30 -3.83
C GLU A 115 -10.91 4.28 -4.36
N HIS A 116 -10.00 3.54 -3.71
CA HIS A 116 -8.56 3.75 -3.89
C HIS A 116 -7.76 2.52 -4.33
N ILE A 117 -8.30 1.30 -4.21
CA ILE A 117 -7.54 0.07 -4.48
C ILE A 117 -7.10 -0.04 -5.96
N ALA A 118 -7.89 0.51 -6.89
CA ALA A 118 -7.57 0.49 -8.31
C ALA A 118 -6.25 1.23 -8.59
N ASP A 119 -6.11 2.44 -8.04
CA ASP A 119 -4.91 3.27 -8.17
C ASP A 119 -3.71 2.58 -7.53
N PHE A 120 -3.92 1.97 -6.35
CA PHE A 120 -2.92 1.19 -5.66
C PHE A 120 -2.37 0.06 -6.54
N VAL A 121 -3.23 -0.84 -7.03
CA VAL A 121 -2.79 -2.02 -7.79
C VAL A 121 -2.06 -1.63 -9.07
N ILE A 122 -2.54 -0.61 -9.77
CA ILE A 122 -1.92 -0.13 -11.01
C ILE A 122 -0.55 0.48 -10.71
N ALA A 123 -0.45 1.34 -9.71
CA ALA A 123 0.80 2.00 -9.34
C ALA A 123 1.87 0.97 -8.91
N GLN A 124 1.49 -0.03 -8.11
CA GLN A 124 2.44 -1.04 -7.63
C GLN A 124 2.96 -1.93 -8.76
N ARG A 125 2.08 -2.29 -9.71
CA ARG A 125 2.50 -3.07 -10.88
C ARG A 125 3.49 -2.30 -11.75
N ILE A 126 3.16 -1.06 -12.11
CA ILE A 126 4.02 -0.20 -12.94
C ILE A 126 5.37 0.01 -12.26
N GLN A 127 5.37 0.29 -10.96
CA GLN A 127 6.59 0.46 -10.19
C GLN A 127 7.49 -0.76 -10.25
N MET A 128 6.97 -1.96 -9.97
CA MET A 128 7.80 -3.16 -9.94
C MET A 128 8.30 -3.56 -11.32
N GLU A 129 7.52 -3.28 -12.38
CA GLU A 129 7.96 -3.40 -13.77
C GLU A 129 9.11 -2.41 -14.09
N GLU A 130 9.02 -1.15 -13.63
CA GLU A 130 10.07 -0.14 -13.80
C GLU A 130 11.36 -0.45 -13.05
N LEU A 131 11.24 -1.07 -11.88
CA LEU A 131 12.38 -1.47 -11.06
C LEU A 131 12.93 -2.84 -11.45
N ASP A 132 12.36 -3.52 -12.46
CA ASP A 132 12.74 -4.89 -12.87
C ASP A 132 12.78 -5.86 -11.67
N GLY A 133 11.78 -5.75 -10.78
CA GLY A 133 11.73 -6.56 -9.57
C GLY A 133 12.66 -6.09 -8.43
N ASN A 134 13.48 -5.05 -8.62
CA ASN A 134 14.44 -4.59 -7.62
C ASN A 134 13.76 -3.88 -6.44
N ARG A 135 13.85 -4.49 -5.26
CA ARG A 135 13.27 -3.99 -4.01
C ARG A 135 14.16 -2.97 -3.28
N GLU A 136 15.47 -2.99 -3.49
CA GLU A 136 16.43 -2.16 -2.72
C GLU A 136 16.10 -0.66 -2.86
N THR A 137 15.69 -0.23 -4.06
CA THR A 137 15.31 1.17 -4.32
C THR A 137 14.09 1.58 -3.49
N LEU A 138 13.13 0.68 -3.29
CA LEU A 138 11.94 0.93 -2.46
C LEU A 138 12.29 0.90 -0.98
N GLU A 139 13.17 0.00 -0.55
CA GLU A 139 13.64 -0.07 0.84
C GLU A 139 14.37 1.23 1.26
N ASP A 140 15.25 1.72 0.40
CA ASP A 140 15.94 3.00 0.58
C ASP A 140 14.96 4.17 0.63
N PHE A 141 13.96 4.17 -0.26
CA PHE A 141 12.92 5.17 -0.26
C PHE A 141 12.09 5.17 1.02
N CYS A 142 11.64 3.99 1.46
CA CYS A 142 10.83 3.86 2.68
C CYS A 142 11.62 4.29 3.91
N THR A 143 12.91 3.99 3.96
CA THR A 143 13.80 4.47 5.04
C THR A 143 13.89 5.99 5.06
N LYS A 144 14.00 6.64 3.89
CA LYS A 144 13.99 8.11 3.79
C LYS A 144 12.64 8.70 4.17
N PHE A 145 11.54 8.10 3.73
CA PHE A 145 10.19 8.56 4.05
C PHE A 145 9.86 8.41 5.54
N ASP A 146 10.30 7.32 6.17
CA ASP A 146 10.11 7.08 7.61
C ASP A 146 10.80 8.17 8.47
N ASN A 147 11.92 8.73 8.00
CA ASN A 147 12.55 9.90 8.64
C ASN A 147 11.68 11.18 8.57
N LEU A 148 10.65 11.21 7.71
CA LEU A 148 9.67 12.30 7.65
C LEU A 148 8.43 12.04 8.50
N ARG A 149 8.30 10.84 9.09
CA ARG A 149 7.08 10.41 9.78
C ARG A 149 6.68 11.35 10.91
N GLU A 150 7.63 11.87 11.68
CA GLU A 150 7.38 12.86 12.74
C GLU A 150 6.75 14.16 12.20
N HIS A 151 7.11 14.58 10.99
CA HIS A 151 6.50 15.73 10.34
C HIS A 151 5.05 15.46 9.94
N HIS A 152 4.71 14.22 9.55
CA HIS A 152 3.35 13.86 9.14
C HIS A 152 2.43 13.57 10.32
N THR A 153 2.95 12.99 11.41
CA THR A 153 2.11 12.61 12.57
C THR A 153 1.47 13.84 13.24
N GLY A 154 2.12 15.01 13.16
CA GLY A 154 1.58 16.26 13.69
C GLY A 154 0.47 16.90 12.86
N PHE A 155 0.20 16.42 11.64
CA PHE A 155 -0.80 17.05 10.77
C PHE A 155 -2.24 16.64 11.13
N PRO A 156 -3.24 17.51 10.89
CA PRO A 156 -4.64 17.10 10.94
C PRO A 156 -4.96 16.10 9.82
N LEU A 157 -6.02 15.30 9.99
CA LEU A 157 -6.40 14.26 9.02
C LEU A 157 -6.71 14.85 7.64
N GLU A 158 -7.32 16.03 7.62
CA GLU A 158 -7.65 16.78 6.42
C GLU A 158 -6.39 17.11 5.61
N ALA A 159 -5.31 17.51 6.30
CA ALA A 159 -4.04 17.79 5.64
C ALA A 159 -3.39 16.52 5.10
N LEU A 160 -3.48 15.39 5.81
CA LEU A 160 -3.02 14.08 5.29
C LEU A 160 -3.78 13.68 4.03
N HIS A 161 -5.11 13.86 3.99
CA HIS A 161 -5.91 13.64 2.78
C HIS A 161 -5.49 14.60 1.64
N THR A 162 -5.23 15.88 1.94
CA THR A 162 -4.71 16.83 0.93
C THR A 162 -3.38 16.38 0.36
N PHE A 163 -2.43 15.93 1.20
CA PHE A 163 -1.16 15.40 0.71
C PHE A 163 -1.37 14.15 -0.14
N ARG A 164 -2.18 13.21 0.32
CA ARG A 164 -2.54 12.02 -0.46
C ARG A 164 -3.06 12.39 -1.85
N MET A 165 -4.03 13.31 -1.93
CA MET A 165 -4.57 13.79 -3.22
C MET A 165 -3.52 14.46 -4.10
N PHE A 166 -2.68 15.32 -3.52
CA PHE A 166 -1.58 15.98 -4.23
C PHE A 166 -0.63 14.97 -4.88
N PHE A 167 -0.29 13.89 -4.18
CA PHE A 167 0.58 12.87 -4.73
C PHE A 167 -0.13 11.93 -5.73
N SER A 168 -1.44 11.69 -5.56
CA SER A 168 -2.22 10.79 -6.41
C SER A 168 -2.57 11.36 -7.79
N ASP A 169 -2.76 12.68 -7.90
CA ASP A 169 -3.24 13.28 -9.15
C ASP A 169 -2.22 14.29 -9.72
N PRO A 170 -1.63 13.98 -10.90
CA PRO A 170 -0.55 14.77 -11.49
C PRO A 170 -0.99 16.17 -11.96
N ARG A 171 -2.30 16.49 -11.88
CA ARG A 171 -2.84 17.81 -12.20
C ARG A 171 -2.74 18.78 -11.01
N TYR A 172 -2.51 18.28 -9.79
CA TYR A 172 -2.36 19.14 -8.62
C TYR A 172 -0.92 19.62 -8.49
N ASP A 173 -0.73 20.87 -8.87
CA ASP A 173 0.46 21.64 -8.55
C ASP A 173 0.28 22.28 -7.16
N PHE A 174 1.35 22.34 -6.37
CA PHE A 174 1.36 23.03 -5.09
C PHE A 174 2.24 24.28 -5.19
N ASP A 175 1.62 25.45 -5.20
CA ASP A 175 2.33 26.72 -5.17
C ASP A 175 3.00 26.92 -3.82
N LEU A 176 4.34 26.93 -3.79
CA LEU A 176 5.08 27.22 -2.57
C LEU A 176 5.23 28.74 -2.44
N ASP A 177 4.51 29.33 -1.49
CA ASP A 177 4.78 30.70 -1.08
C ASP A 177 6.27 30.86 -0.70
N GLN A 178 6.84 32.05 -0.95
CA GLN A 178 8.27 32.35 -0.71
C GLN A 178 8.74 32.07 0.74
N SER A 179 7.80 31.94 1.69
CA SER A 179 8.02 31.38 3.01
C SER A 179 8.17 29.85 2.96
N SER A 180 9.31 29.39 2.46
CA SER A 180 9.86 28.03 2.58
C SER A 180 9.04 27.03 3.41
N ASN A 181 8.25 26.18 2.74
CA ASN A 181 7.70 25.00 3.40
C ASN A 181 8.81 23.94 3.54
N TYR A 182 9.41 23.87 4.74
CA TYR A 182 10.55 22.99 5.05
C TYR A 182 10.33 21.53 4.61
N LEU A 183 9.10 21.02 4.74
CA LEU A 183 8.75 19.66 4.34
C LEU A 183 8.88 19.44 2.83
N PHE A 184 8.47 20.40 1.99
CA PHE A 184 8.64 20.28 0.53
C PHE A 184 10.11 20.32 0.11
N ARG A 185 10.97 21.03 0.86
CA ARG A 185 12.43 20.96 0.63
C ARG A 185 12.97 19.57 0.94
N LEU A 186 12.52 18.96 2.04
CA LEU A 186 12.87 17.57 2.35
C LEU A 186 12.35 16.60 1.29
N TYR A 187 11.10 16.77 0.84
CA TYR A 187 10.55 15.98 -0.26
C TYR A 187 11.37 16.11 -1.54
N LYS A 188 11.83 17.32 -1.89
CA LYS A 188 12.71 17.52 -3.05
C LYS A 188 14.04 16.80 -2.87
N MET A 189 14.65 16.89 -1.68
CA MET A 189 15.91 16.19 -1.38
C MET A 189 15.78 14.67 -1.48
N PHE A 190 14.60 14.13 -1.17
CA PHE A 190 14.31 12.69 -1.27
C PHE A 190 13.76 12.26 -2.63
N GLY A 191 13.64 13.18 -3.60
CA GLY A 191 13.13 12.88 -4.93
C GLY A 191 11.61 12.59 -4.96
N ILE A 192 10.87 12.95 -3.91
CA ILE A 192 9.43 12.76 -3.80
C ILE A 192 8.66 13.81 -4.61
N VAL A 193 9.20 15.03 -4.68
CA VAL A 193 8.67 16.12 -5.51
C VAL A 193 9.77 16.72 -6.37
N GLU A 194 9.36 17.30 -7.48
CA GLU A 194 10.12 18.26 -8.24
C GLU A 194 9.63 19.66 -7.86
N ILE A 195 10.54 20.65 -7.79
CA ILE A 195 10.15 22.04 -7.53
C ILE A 195 10.75 22.89 -8.65
N SER A 196 9.88 23.59 -9.39
CA SER A 196 10.26 24.50 -10.47
C SER A 196 10.97 25.75 -9.95
N ASP A 197 11.57 26.50 -10.87
CA ASP A 197 12.22 27.78 -10.55
C ASP A 197 11.20 28.84 -10.09
N GLU A 198 9.93 28.72 -10.49
CA GLU A 198 8.84 29.58 -10.01
C GLU A 198 8.30 29.18 -8.63
N GLY A 199 8.83 28.11 -8.01
CA GLY A 199 8.39 27.65 -6.69
C GLY A 199 7.18 26.71 -6.72
N VAL A 200 6.85 26.13 -7.88
CA VAL A 200 5.75 25.17 -7.99
C VAL A 200 6.26 23.77 -7.68
N ALA A 201 5.68 23.12 -6.68
CA ALA A 201 5.97 21.73 -6.36
C ALA A 201 5.03 20.77 -7.11
N ARG A 202 5.61 19.73 -7.69
CA ARG A 202 4.91 18.64 -8.38
C ARG A 202 5.38 17.31 -7.84
N ALA A 203 4.46 16.36 -7.68
CA ALA A 203 4.85 14.99 -7.35
C ALA A 203 5.76 14.44 -8.46
N SER A 204 6.90 13.84 -8.07
CA SER A 204 7.70 13.10 -9.03
C SER A 204 6.97 11.80 -9.41
N ARG A 205 7.33 11.17 -10.54
CA ARG A 205 6.77 9.86 -10.92
C ARG A 205 6.89 8.84 -9.78
N PHE A 206 8.06 8.78 -9.14
CA PHE A 206 8.31 7.87 -8.03
C PHE A 206 7.51 8.27 -6.77
N GLY A 207 7.38 9.57 -6.51
CA GLY A 207 6.52 10.09 -5.44
C GLY A 207 5.06 9.68 -5.62
N SER A 208 4.50 9.88 -6.81
CA SER A 208 3.11 9.51 -7.11
C SER A 208 2.81 8.02 -6.99
N MET A 209 3.78 7.14 -7.27
CA MET A 209 3.57 5.69 -7.18
C MET A 209 3.67 5.13 -5.75
N ASN A 210 4.20 5.89 -4.79
CA ASN A 210 4.50 5.40 -3.44
C ASN A 210 3.82 6.19 -2.34
N VAL A 211 3.97 7.51 -2.38
CA VAL A 211 3.64 8.39 -1.27
C VAL A 211 2.16 8.39 -0.90
N PRO A 212 1.19 8.34 -1.84
CA PRO A 212 -0.22 8.26 -1.47
C PRO A 212 -0.51 7.08 -0.55
N PHE A 213 0.12 5.94 -0.82
CA PHE A 213 -0.14 4.70 -0.10
C PHE A 213 0.60 4.63 1.24
N LEU A 214 1.73 5.31 1.36
CA LEU A 214 2.36 5.56 2.66
C LEU A 214 1.53 6.53 3.53
N PHE A 215 0.80 7.46 2.92
CA PHE A 215 -0.22 8.25 3.62
C PHE A 215 -1.44 7.41 4.02
N ASP A 216 -1.85 6.43 3.21
CA ASP A 216 -2.95 5.51 3.53
C ASP A 216 -2.67 4.73 4.81
N LEU A 217 -1.41 4.35 5.03
CA LEU A 217 -0.98 3.74 6.29
C LEU A 217 -1.16 4.69 7.49
N LEU A 218 -0.71 5.94 7.39
CA LEU A 218 -0.87 6.96 8.43
C LEU A 218 -2.34 7.31 8.68
N LEU A 219 -3.16 7.34 7.63
CA LEU A 219 -4.60 7.55 7.71
C LEU A 219 -5.27 6.38 8.42
N ASN A 220 -4.90 5.14 8.11
CA ASN A 220 -5.46 3.94 8.73
C ASN A 220 -5.11 3.84 10.22
N GLU A 221 -3.85 4.08 10.58
CA GLU A 221 -3.40 4.14 11.98
C GLU A 221 -4.19 5.12 12.83
N ARG A 222 -4.70 6.19 12.20
CA ARG A 222 -5.48 7.24 12.85
C ARG A 222 -6.99 7.06 12.68
N GLY A 223 -7.44 5.92 12.15
CA GLY A 223 -8.86 5.58 11.97
C GLY A 223 -9.59 6.39 10.90
N ALA A 224 -8.86 6.99 9.94
CA ALA A 224 -9.45 7.85 8.91
C ALA A 224 -9.94 7.07 7.68
N THR A 225 -9.46 5.85 7.47
CA THR A 225 -9.86 4.91 6.41
C THR A 225 -11.13 4.11 6.77
N VAL A 226 -11.53 4.14 8.06
CA VAL A 226 -12.74 3.49 8.58
C VAL A 226 -13.83 4.55 8.73
N ARG A 227 -14.30 5.12 7.61
CA ARG A 227 -15.54 5.90 7.61
C ARG A 227 -16.64 5.04 7.00
N HIS A 228 -17.64 4.74 7.84
CA HIS A 228 -18.89 4.09 7.51
C HIS A 228 -19.82 4.98 6.68
#